data_AF-A0A178XRI9-F1
#
_entry.id   AF-A0A178XRI9-F1
#
_cell.length_a   1.000
_cell.length_b   1.000
_cell.length_c   1.000
_cell.angle_alpha   90.00
_cell.angle_beta   90.00
_cell.angle_gamma   90.00
#
_symmetry.space_group_name_H-M   'P 1'
#
loop_
_entity.id
_entity.type
_entity.pdbx_description
1 polymer ?
#
loop_
_entity_poly.entity_id
_entity_poly.type
_entity_poly.pdbx_seq_one_letter_code
_entity_poly.pdbx_strand_id
1 'polypeptide(L)'
;MIRHMRTGLITASLLALSSGAAFADYELNILHINDLHSRIESINKFDSTCSAEEEGKNECFGGVARLKTLIDRTRQELTGKNVLLLNAGDNFQGSLFFTTYKGAAEAEFLNLMKFDAMTVGNHEFDEAEDGLASFLDKVTFPVVTANVLPSHKSKIGDRIKPSIVLDVGGEKIGIVGAVANDTPELSSPGPDILIGEDVATITSAIEEIKKQGVDKIIALTHVGYPRDLAAIAKIPDVDVVVGGHSHSLLSNTDEKAEGPYPTMVDNPGGYKVPVVQAGSYSKYLGDLVVTFDDNGVVKAAKGDPILVDSKIKPDEAVVARIKELAKPIEELRSKVVAKTEAPIDGSRENCRAKECEMGSLVADAMLDRVKGQGVTIAITNGGGLRASIDAGDVTMGEVITVLPFQNTVATFQLKGADIRAALENGVSQVEEGGGRFPQVAGLKFSFDRSKPAGSRLVSVEVKEGDAFKPLDPEKTYSLVSNNFMRGGGDGYDVFKAKGENAYDYGPGLETVLADYLAAHQPFKPYTEGRISEVAAAAGTTPSEPAAETKPAEGAAAPAPQPSPETAAAAGGPQKHVIAEGDTLWDLAESFYGNGFEWKKIAAANGDPEPRALHIGRELEIPAK
;
A
#
# COMPACT_ATOMS: atom_id res chain seq x y z
N MET A 1 -6.72 -34.01 -85.39
CA MET A 1 -7.23 -32.97 -84.46
C MET A 1 -7.89 -33.70 -83.30
N ILE A 2 -7.78 -33.19 -82.06
CA ILE A 2 -8.19 -33.84 -80.79
C ILE A 2 -7.06 -34.63 -80.11
N ARG A 3 -6.17 -33.88 -79.46
CA ARG A 3 -5.50 -34.20 -78.19
C ARG A 3 -4.75 -32.92 -77.81
N HIS A 4 -4.77 -32.55 -76.51
CA HIS A 4 -4.20 -31.32 -75.91
C HIS A 4 -5.24 -30.23 -75.60
N MET A 5 -6.21 -30.52 -74.73
CA MET A 5 -6.99 -29.47 -74.04
C MET A 5 -7.67 -30.02 -72.79
N ARG A 6 -6.92 -30.62 -71.85
CA ARG A 6 -7.49 -31.04 -70.54
C ARG A 6 -6.58 -30.89 -69.30
N THR A 7 -5.37 -30.32 -69.43
CA THR A 7 -4.46 -30.17 -68.29
C THR A 7 -4.35 -28.74 -67.73
N GLY A 8 -5.10 -27.77 -68.26
CA GLY A 8 -5.00 -26.35 -67.86
C GLY A 8 -6.02 -25.85 -66.83
N LEU A 9 -6.97 -26.68 -66.38
CA LEU A 9 -8.09 -26.23 -65.52
C LEU A 9 -8.05 -26.76 -64.08
N ILE A 10 -7.12 -27.66 -63.74
CA ILE A 10 -6.97 -28.17 -62.36
C ILE A 10 -5.89 -27.39 -61.58
N THR A 11 -4.92 -26.78 -62.27
CA THR A 11 -3.86 -25.97 -61.64
C THR A 11 -4.32 -24.57 -61.21
N ALA A 12 -5.39 -24.02 -61.80
CA ALA A 12 -5.92 -22.71 -61.42
C ALA A 12 -6.82 -22.77 -60.15
N SER A 13 -7.41 -23.93 -59.83
CA SER A 13 -8.23 -24.10 -58.62
C SER A 13 -7.41 -24.44 -57.36
N LEU A 14 -6.17 -24.89 -57.52
CA LEU A 14 -5.26 -25.17 -56.40
C LEU A 14 -4.47 -23.94 -55.92
N LEU A 15 -4.29 -22.90 -56.76
CA LEU A 15 -3.67 -21.64 -56.35
C LEU A 15 -4.63 -20.66 -55.65
N ALA A 16 -5.96 -20.88 -55.76
CA ALA A 16 -6.96 -20.07 -55.06
C ALA A 16 -7.28 -20.56 -53.64
N LEU A 17 -6.72 -21.71 -53.22
CA LEU A 17 -6.86 -22.28 -51.87
C LEU A 17 -5.59 -22.11 -51.03
N SER A 18 -4.55 -21.48 -51.57
CA SER A 18 -3.31 -21.14 -50.87
C SER A 18 -3.17 -19.64 -50.60
N SER A 19 -4.27 -18.88 -50.61
CA SER A 19 -4.33 -17.68 -49.78
C SER A 19 -4.24 -18.15 -48.34
N GLY A 20 -3.02 -18.27 -47.81
CA GLY A 20 -2.80 -18.42 -46.38
C GLY A 20 -3.70 -17.37 -45.73
N ALA A 21 -4.58 -17.81 -44.84
CA ALA A 21 -5.35 -16.88 -44.05
C ALA A 21 -4.31 -15.93 -43.43
N ALA A 22 -4.36 -14.66 -43.84
CA ALA A 22 -3.63 -13.63 -43.14
C ALA A 22 -4.35 -13.52 -41.80
N PHE A 23 -3.92 -14.35 -40.84
CA PHE A 23 -4.41 -14.30 -39.48
C PHE A 23 -3.96 -12.96 -38.91
N ALA A 24 -4.94 -12.19 -38.43
CA ALA A 24 -4.74 -10.83 -38.00
C ALA A 24 -4.47 -10.84 -36.49
N ASP A 25 -3.49 -10.05 -36.04
CA ASP A 25 -3.22 -9.85 -34.61
C ASP A 25 -4.52 -9.54 -33.86
N TYR A 26 -4.73 -10.18 -32.70
CA TYR A 26 -5.90 -9.94 -31.85
C TYR A 26 -5.61 -8.81 -30.85
N GLU A 27 -6.32 -7.69 -30.98
CA GLU A 27 -6.22 -6.54 -30.08
C GLU A 27 -7.32 -6.61 -29.02
N LEU A 28 -6.94 -6.57 -27.74
CA LEU A 28 -7.82 -6.51 -26.58
C LEU A 28 -7.58 -5.21 -25.80
N ASN A 29 -8.65 -4.48 -25.52
CA ASN A 29 -8.64 -3.29 -24.70
C ASN A 29 -9.13 -3.66 -23.29
N ILE A 30 -8.32 -3.44 -22.28
CA ILE A 30 -8.60 -3.75 -20.88
C ILE A 30 -8.69 -2.42 -20.14
N LEU A 31 -9.92 -2.06 -19.80
CA LEU A 31 -10.20 -1.01 -18.84
C LEU A 31 -10.20 -1.62 -17.44
N HIS A 32 -9.64 -0.94 -16.44
CA HIS A 32 -9.65 -1.49 -15.08
C HIS A 32 -9.62 -0.43 -13.99
N ILE A 33 -10.10 -0.84 -12.82
CA ILE A 33 -9.91 -0.12 -11.56
C ILE A 33 -9.47 -1.11 -10.48
N ASN A 34 -8.88 -0.57 -9.42
CA ASN A 34 -8.53 -1.28 -8.20
C ASN A 34 -8.69 -0.34 -7.00
N ASP A 35 -8.89 -0.89 -5.81
CA ASP A 35 -8.81 -0.16 -4.54
C ASP A 35 -9.77 1.05 -4.48
N LEU A 36 -11.04 0.84 -4.84
CA LEU A 36 -12.08 1.87 -4.80
C LEU A 36 -12.28 2.40 -3.38
N HIS A 37 -12.16 1.55 -2.35
CA HIS A 37 -12.33 1.89 -0.93
C HIS A 37 -13.49 2.85 -0.64
N SER A 38 -14.69 2.47 -1.14
CA SER A 38 -15.92 3.22 -0.89
C SER A 38 -15.84 4.71 -1.24
N ARG A 39 -14.90 5.12 -2.12
CA ARG A 39 -14.79 6.50 -2.64
C ARG A 39 -15.86 6.75 -3.71
N ILE A 40 -17.11 6.66 -3.26
CA ILE A 40 -18.34 6.92 -4.02
C ILE A 40 -18.41 8.40 -4.38
N GLU A 41 -18.16 9.26 -3.39
CA GLU A 41 -17.97 10.68 -3.60
C GLU A 41 -16.58 10.98 -4.18
N SER A 42 -16.46 12.13 -4.85
CA SER A 42 -15.16 12.62 -5.30
C SER A 42 -14.24 12.91 -4.12
N ILE A 43 -12.95 12.87 -4.38
CA ILE A 43 -11.90 13.13 -3.41
C ILE A 43 -11.12 14.40 -3.75
N ASN A 44 -10.55 15.07 -2.75
CA ASN A 44 -9.63 16.17 -2.97
C ASN A 44 -8.19 15.67 -3.16
N LYS A 45 -7.22 16.59 -3.24
CA LYS A 45 -5.79 16.26 -3.42
C LYS A 45 -5.15 15.47 -2.26
N PHE A 46 -5.84 15.36 -1.13
CA PHE A 46 -5.44 14.58 0.05
C PHE A 46 -6.22 13.26 0.15
N ASP A 47 -6.91 12.88 -0.92
CA ASP A 47 -7.70 11.67 -1.06
C ASP A 47 -8.88 11.56 -0.07
N SER A 48 -9.30 12.69 0.52
CA SER A 48 -10.46 12.81 1.40
C SER A 48 -11.70 13.21 0.61
N THR A 49 -12.90 12.87 1.10
CA THR A 49 -14.17 13.32 0.48
C THR A 49 -14.15 14.82 0.20
N CYS A 50 -14.38 15.18 -1.06
CA CYS A 50 -14.30 16.56 -1.52
C CYS A 50 -15.48 17.39 -0.99
N SER A 51 -15.19 18.59 -0.50
CA SER A 51 -16.21 19.54 -0.11
C SER A 51 -16.91 20.17 -1.32
N ALA A 52 -18.11 20.73 -1.10
CA ALA A 52 -18.81 21.49 -2.13
C ALA A 52 -18.02 22.72 -2.61
N GLU A 53 -17.18 23.29 -1.74
CA GLU A 53 -16.30 24.42 -2.10
C GLU A 53 -15.18 23.96 -3.04
N GLU A 54 -14.49 22.86 -2.72
CA GLU A 54 -13.44 22.28 -3.58
C GLU A 54 -14.00 21.84 -4.94
N GLU A 55 -15.22 21.28 -4.96
CA GLU A 55 -15.94 20.97 -6.20
C GLU A 55 -16.17 22.23 -7.04
N GLY A 56 -16.63 23.31 -6.42
CA GLY A 56 -16.80 24.61 -7.08
C GLY A 56 -15.50 25.23 -7.62
N LYS A 57 -14.35 24.82 -7.07
CA LYS A 57 -13.01 25.24 -7.52
C LYS A 57 -12.36 24.28 -8.52
N ASN A 58 -13.04 23.19 -8.89
CA ASN A 58 -12.51 22.15 -9.77
C ASN A 58 -11.26 21.43 -9.21
N GLU A 59 -11.16 21.33 -7.87
CA GLU A 59 -10.02 20.76 -7.15
C GLU A 59 -10.22 19.27 -6.78
N CYS A 60 -11.29 18.65 -7.27
CA CYS A 60 -11.68 17.27 -6.95
C CYS A 60 -11.34 16.28 -8.08
N PHE A 61 -11.14 15.03 -7.67
CA PHE A 61 -10.80 13.88 -8.51
C PHE A 61 -11.70 12.69 -8.16
N GLY A 62 -11.74 11.68 -9.03
CA GLY A 62 -12.50 10.45 -8.82
C GLY A 62 -14.00 10.67 -8.60
N GLY A 63 -14.58 9.79 -7.79
CA GLY A 63 -16.01 9.65 -7.53
C GLY A 63 -16.69 8.79 -8.59
N VAL A 64 -17.56 7.88 -8.16
CA VAL A 64 -18.20 6.90 -9.05
C VAL A 64 -19.05 7.54 -10.14
N ALA A 65 -19.55 8.76 -9.91
CA ALA A 65 -20.30 9.52 -10.91
C ALA A 65 -19.45 9.96 -12.10
N ARG A 66 -18.21 10.45 -11.86
CA ARG A 66 -17.28 10.81 -12.94
C ARG A 66 -16.69 9.56 -13.58
N LEU A 67 -16.31 8.59 -12.76
CA LEU A 67 -15.75 7.33 -13.23
C LEU A 67 -16.73 6.61 -14.18
N LYS A 68 -18.02 6.52 -13.83
CA LYS A 68 -19.04 5.96 -14.72
C LYS A 68 -19.12 6.71 -16.06
N THR A 69 -19.16 8.05 -16.03
CA THR A 69 -19.18 8.84 -17.28
C THR A 69 -17.94 8.59 -18.13
N LEU A 70 -16.76 8.47 -17.50
CA LEU A 70 -15.53 8.15 -18.20
C LEU A 70 -15.58 6.76 -18.84
N ILE A 71 -15.99 5.74 -18.08
CA ILE A 71 -16.14 4.36 -18.56
C ILE A 71 -17.10 4.30 -19.76
N ASP A 72 -18.28 4.95 -19.65
CA ASP A 72 -19.27 4.98 -20.72
C ASP A 72 -18.71 5.66 -21.98
N ARG A 73 -17.98 6.77 -21.83
CA ARG A 73 -17.33 7.47 -22.93
C ARG A 73 -16.26 6.62 -23.59
N THR A 74 -15.35 6.03 -22.81
CA THR A 74 -14.26 5.20 -23.35
C THR A 74 -14.80 3.96 -24.07
N ARG A 75 -15.82 3.30 -23.52
CA ARG A 75 -16.50 2.18 -24.21
C ARG A 75 -17.17 2.61 -25.51
N GLN A 76 -17.75 3.81 -25.55
CA GLN A 76 -18.32 4.36 -26.78
C GLN A 76 -17.24 4.60 -27.84
N GLU A 77 -16.09 5.15 -27.46
CA GLU A 77 -14.94 5.37 -28.35
C GLU A 77 -14.35 4.06 -28.89
N LEU A 78 -14.46 2.97 -28.11
CA LEU A 78 -14.02 1.62 -28.46
C LEU A 78 -15.12 0.77 -29.15
N THR A 79 -16.21 1.39 -29.63
CA THR A 79 -17.28 0.64 -30.31
C THR A 79 -16.73 -0.15 -31.51
N GLY A 80 -17.00 -1.47 -31.55
CA GLY A 80 -16.50 -2.38 -32.59
C GLY A 80 -15.11 -2.94 -32.33
N LYS A 81 -14.51 -2.63 -31.17
CA LYS A 81 -13.29 -3.25 -30.65
C LYS A 81 -13.60 -4.29 -29.58
N ASN A 82 -12.59 -5.08 -29.23
CA ASN A 82 -12.65 -6.05 -28.13
C ASN A 82 -12.32 -5.32 -26.83
N VAL A 83 -13.26 -5.29 -25.88
CA VAL A 83 -13.12 -4.53 -24.64
C VAL A 83 -13.53 -5.38 -23.45
N LEU A 84 -12.74 -5.34 -22.39
CA LEU A 84 -13.09 -5.83 -21.05
C LEU A 84 -12.94 -4.68 -20.04
N LEU A 85 -13.82 -4.65 -19.04
CA LEU A 85 -13.73 -3.79 -17.87
C LEU A 85 -13.58 -4.67 -16.62
N LEU A 86 -12.45 -4.55 -15.94
CA LEU A 86 -12.08 -5.41 -14.81
C LEU A 86 -11.98 -4.61 -13.50
N ASN A 87 -12.31 -5.25 -12.38
CA ASN A 87 -12.16 -4.67 -11.04
C ASN A 87 -11.23 -5.56 -10.21
N ALA A 88 -10.09 -5.04 -9.79
CA ALA A 88 -9.07 -5.81 -9.08
C ALA A 88 -9.25 -5.83 -7.55
N GLY A 89 -10.45 -5.62 -7.01
CA GLY A 89 -10.75 -5.78 -5.57
C GLY A 89 -10.64 -4.51 -4.73
N ASP A 90 -10.94 -4.64 -3.44
CA ASP A 90 -11.01 -3.58 -2.41
C ASP A 90 -11.97 -2.44 -2.76
N ASN A 91 -13.22 -2.82 -2.93
CA ASN A 91 -14.33 -1.87 -3.04
C ASN A 91 -14.83 -1.44 -1.66
N PHE A 92 -14.62 -2.28 -0.65
CA PHE A 92 -15.03 -2.06 0.73
C PHE A 92 -14.08 -1.14 1.50
N GLN A 93 -14.55 -0.71 2.68
CA GLN A 93 -13.85 0.14 3.63
C GLN A 93 -13.54 1.55 3.09
N GLY A 94 -13.17 2.50 3.94
CA GLY A 94 -12.58 3.78 3.51
C GLY A 94 -13.54 4.97 3.45
N SER A 95 -14.84 4.76 3.67
CA SER A 95 -15.79 5.89 3.81
C SER A 95 -16.99 5.57 4.71
N LEU A 96 -17.75 6.61 5.06
CA LEU A 96 -19.01 6.44 5.78
C LEU A 96 -20.08 5.70 4.96
N PHE A 97 -19.98 5.67 3.62
CA PHE A 97 -20.89 4.88 2.81
C PHE A 97 -20.76 3.40 3.14
N PHE A 98 -19.53 2.87 3.17
CA PHE A 98 -19.32 1.49 3.58
C PHE A 98 -19.76 1.25 5.03
N THR A 99 -19.42 2.16 5.94
CA THR A 99 -19.84 2.05 7.35
C THR A 99 -21.37 1.94 7.49
N THR A 100 -22.12 2.65 6.64
CA THR A 100 -23.58 2.73 6.67
C THR A 100 -24.26 1.59 5.92
N TYR A 101 -23.75 1.27 4.72
CA TYR A 101 -24.41 0.40 3.75
C TYR A 101 -23.76 -0.97 3.60
N LYS A 102 -22.60 -1.19 4.22
CA LYS A 102 -21.92 -2.48 4.33
C LYS A 102 -21.77 -3.20 2.97
N GLY A 103 -21.29 -2.47 1.96
CA GLY A 103 -21.10 -2.98 0.60
C GLY A 103 -22.31 -2.80 -0.34
N ALA A 104 -23.50 -2.50 0.18
CA ALA A 104 -24.70 -2.39 -0.66
C ALA A 104 -24.67 -1.18 -1.60
N ALA A 105 -24.13 -0.04 -1.15
CA ALA A 105 -23.98 1.15 -1.99
C ALA A 105 -22.92 0.92 -3.06
N GLU A 106 -21.81 0.28 -2.68
CA GLU A 106 -20.73 -0.11 -3.59
C GLU A 106 -21.26 -1.03 -4.69
N ALA A 107 -21.98 -2.10 -4.33
CA ALA A 107 -22.58 -3.01 -5.31
C ALA A 107 -23.53 -2.28 -6.28
N GLU A 108 -24.35 -1.36 -5.77
CA GLU A 108 -25.27 -0.58 -6.59
C GLU A 108 -24.52 0.21 -7.68
N PHE A 109 -23.47 0.95 -7.30
CA PHE A 109 -22.72 1.76 -8.27
C PHE A 109 -21.82 0.94 -9.19
N LEU A 110 -21.21 -0.14 -8.71
CA LEU A 110 -20.42 -1.06 -9.55
C LEU A 110 -21.29 -1.72 -10.63
N ASN A 111 -22.52 -2.11 -10.29
CA ASN A 111 -23.48 -2.66 -11.26
C ASN A 111 -23.80 -1.67 -12.39
N LEU A 112 -23.83 -0.36 -12.11
CA LEU A 112 -24.06 0.66 -13.13
C LEU A 112 -22.90 0.77 -14.13
N MET A 113 -21.68 0.41 -13.71
CA MET A 113 -20.49 0.42 -14.56
C MET A 113 -20.36 -0.84 -15.42
N LYS A 114 -21.10 -1.92 -15.10
CA LYS A 114 -21.14 -3.17 -15.87
C LYS A 114 -19.75 -3.80 -16.05
N PHE A 115 -19.08 -4.12 -14.95
CA PHE A 115 -17.82 -4.87 -14.99
C PHE A 115 -18.00 -6.25 -15.64
N ASP A 116 -16.98 -6.72 -16.35
CA ASP A 116 -16.96 -8.04 -16.97
C ASP A 116 -16.46 -9.10 -15.99
N ALA A 117 -15.58 -8.73 -15.05
CA ALA A 117 -15.19 -9.54 -13.91
C ALA A 117 -14.63 -8.70 -12.76
N MET A 118 -14.71 -9.24 -11.55
CA MET A 118 -14.06 -8.70 -10.35
C MET A 118 -13.29 -9.82 -9.63
N THR A 119 -12.13 -9.53 -9.02
CA THR A 119 -11.60 -10.36 -7.92
C THR A 119 -11.94 -9.72 -6.57
N VAL A 120 -12.02 -10.50 -5.51
CA VAL A 120 -12.06 -9.93 -4.16
C VAL A 120 -10.66 -9.46 -3.75
N GLY A 121 -10.62 -8.37 -2.99
CA GLY A 121 -9.51 -7.93 -2.20
C GLY A 121 -9.65 -8.36 -0.73
N ASN A 122 -8.71 -7.93 0.11
CA ASN A 122 -8.76 -8.27 1.53
C ASN A 122 -9.93 -7.58 2.24
N HIS A 123 -10.28 -6.34 1.87
CA HIS A 123 -11.34 -5.59 2.56
C HIS A 123 -12.74 -6.11 2.27
N GLU A 124 -12.93 -6.90 1.21
CA GLU A 124 -14.19 -7.62 1.00
C GLU A 124 -14.54 -8.57 2.16
N PHE A 125 -13.56 -8.93 3.01
CA PHE A 125 -13.74 -9.76 4.20
C PHE A 125 -13.85 -8.97 5.52
N ASP A 126 -13.93 -7.64 5.50
CA ASP A 126 -13.96 -6.81 6.74
C ASP A 126 -15.21 -7.08 7.60
N GLU A 127 -16.33 -7.38 6.95
CA GLU A 127 -17.60 -7.77 7.57
C GLU A 127 -17.75 -9.30 7.60
N ALA A 128 -16.62 -10.00 7.54
CA ALA A 128 -16.50 -11.46 7.41
C ALA A 128 -17.28 -12.04 6.21
N GLU A 129 -17.48 -13.36 6.22
CA GLU A 129 -18.21 -14.02 5.13
C GLU A 129 -19.66 -13.53 4.97
N ASP A 130 -20.27 -12.98 6.03
CA ASP A 130 -21.65 -12.47 5.99
C ASP A 130 -21.79 -11.21 5.14
N GLY A 131 -20.87 -10.25 5.30
CA GLY A 131 -20.83 -9.05 4.48
C GLY A 131 -20.51 -9.38 3.02
N LEU A 132 -19.50 -10.24 2.80
CA LEU A 132 -19.14 -10.67 1.46
C LEU A 132 -20.29 -11.41 0.76
N ALA A 133 -20.93 -12.37 1.43
CA ALA A 133 -22.10 -13.07 0.88
C ALA A 133 -23.22 -12.10 0.48
N SER A 134 -23.50 -11.11 1.34
CA SER A 134 -24.53 -10.10 1.10
C SER A 134 -24.23 -9.21 -0.10
N PHE A 135 -22.94 -8.92 -0.36
CA PHE A 135 -22.48 -8.18 -1.53
C PHE A 135 -22.53 -9.03 -2.80
N LEU A 136 -22.08 -10.29 -2.74
CA LEU A 136 -22.15 -11.24 -3.85
C LEU A 136 -23.59 -11.49 -4.32
N ASP A 137 -24.56 -11.42 -3.42
CA ASP A 137 -25.99 -11.52 -3.76
C ASP A 137 -26.52 -10.28 -4.51
N LYS A 138 -25.78 -9.16 -4.51
CA LYS A 138 -26.18 -7.89 -5.14
C LYS A 138 -25.46 -7.58 -6.44
N VAL A 139 -24.21 -7.98 -6.59
CA VAL A 139 -23.46 -7.73 -7.83
C VAL A 139 -24.02 -8.55 -9.00
N THR A 140 -24.01 -7.95 -10.19
CA THR A 140 -24.58 -8.57 -11.42
C THR A 140 -23.50 -9.04 -12.40
N PHE A 141 -22.25 -9.03 -11.98
CA PHE A 141 -21.07 -9.45 -12.72
C PHE A 141 -20.35 -10.59 -11.97
N PRO A 142 -19.59 -11.44 -12.67
CA PRO A 142 -18.92 -12.56 -12.03
C PRO A 142 -17.77 -12.11 -11.13
N VAL A 143 -17.63 -12.79 -9.99
CA VAL A 143 -16.50 -12.63 -9.07
C VAL A 143 -15.60 -13.87 -9.13
N VAL A 144 -14.31 -13.67 -9.36
CA VAL A 144 -13.31 -14.73 -9.52
C VAL A 144 -12.15 -14.57 -8.56
N THR A 145 -11.84 -15.60 -7.78
CA THR A 145 -10.67 -15.64 -6.87
C THR A 145 -10.28 -17.10 -6.56
N ALA A 146 -9.18 -17.58 -7.13
CA ALA A 146 -8.75 -18.98 -7.09
C ALA A 146 -8.29 -19.45 -5.70
N ASN A 147 -7.69 -18.56 -4.91
CA ASN A 147 -7.22 -18.89 -3.57
C ASN A 147 -8.22 -18.60 -2.45
N VAL A 148 -9.49 -18.28 -2.77
CA VAL A 148 -10.56 -18.27 -1.77
C VAL A 148 -11.21 -19.65 -1.77
N LEU A 149 -10.97 -20.43 -0.72
CA LEU A 149 -11.38 -21.82 -0.60
C LEU A 149 -12.47 -21.97 0.47
N PRO A 150 -13.76 -21.77 0.11
CA PRO A 150 -14.86 -21.92 1.05
C PRO A 150 -15.10 -23.40 1.40
N SER A 151 -15.29 -23.69 2.68
CA SER A 151 -15.75 -25.02 3.13
C SER A 151 -17.23 -25.22 2.79
N HIS A 152 -17.74 -26.45 2.94
CA HIS A 152 -19.18 -26.74 2.80
C HIS A 152 -20.09 -25.99 3.78
N LYS A 153 -19.54 -25.41 4.86
CA LYS A 153 -20.29 -24.59 5.81
C LYS A 153 -20.31 -23.12 5.44
N SER A 154 -19.39 -22.68 4.58
CA SER A 154 -19.26 -21.27 4.25
C SER A 154 -20.51 -20.74 3.57
N LYS A 155 -20.87 -19.52 3.94
CA LYS A 155 -21.94 -18.75 3.31
C LYS A 155 -21.54 -18.15 1.98
N ILE A 156 -20.37 -18.45 1.41
CA ILE A 156 -19.99 -18.02 0.06
C ILE A 156 -20.47 -19.01 -1.01
N GLY A 157 -20.43 -20.32 -0.72
CA GLY A 157 -20.85 -21.34 -1.69
C GLY A 157 -20.08 -21.23 -3.02
N ASP A 158 -20.80 -21.20 -4.14
CA ASP A 158 -20.27 -21.15 -5.51
C ASP A 158 -20.28 -19.74 -6.15
N ARG A 159 -20.59 -18.70 -5.37
CA ARG A 159 -20.65 -17.31 -5.86
C ARG A 159 -19.28 -16.73 -6.23
N ILE A 160 -18.20 -17.27 -5.66
CA ILE A 160 -16.83 -16.98 -6.09
C ILE A 160 -16.30 -18.21 -6.80
N LYS A 161 -15.85 -18.02 -8.05
CA LYS A 161 -15.25 -19.08 -8.86
C LYS A 161 -13.74 -18.90 -8.91
N PRO A 162 -12.93 -19.93 -9.13
CA PRO A 162 -11.50 -19.74 -9.29
C PRO A 162 -11.16 -18.96 -10.58
N SER A 163 -11.95 -19.19 -11.62
CA SER A 163 -11.77 -18.60 -12.95
C SER A 163 -13.07 -18.57 -13.75
N ILE A 164 -13.06 -17.79 -14.83
CA ILE A 164 -14.09 -17.78 -15.87
C ILE A 164 -13.44 -17.73 -17.26
N VAL A 165 -14.25 -18.02 -18.28
CA VAL A 165 -13.87 -17.86 -19.69
C VAL A 165 -14.92 -16.98 -20.34
N LEU A 166 -14.48 -15.93 -21.03
CA LEU A 166 -15.31 -14.98 -21.76
C LEU A 166 -15.04 -15.08 -23.26
N ASP A 167 -16.08 -15.07 -24.09
CA ASP A 167 -15.95 -14.93 -25.54
C ASP A 167 -15.91 -13.44 -25.91
N VAL A 168 -14.77 -12.96 -26.42
CA VAL A 168 -14.56 -11.56 -26.79
C VAL A 168 -14.03 -11.52 -28.22
N GLY A 169 -14.78 -10.90 -29.14
CA GLY A 169 -14.32 -10.80 -30.54
C GLY A 169 -14.18 -12.14 -31.28
N GLY A 170 -14.76 -13.23 -30.77
CA GLY A 170 -14.59 -14.58 -31.31
C GLY A 170 -13.43 -15.38 -30.70
N GLU A 171 -12.67 -14.77 -29.78
CA GLU A 171 -11.59 -15.40 -29.02
C GLU A 171 -12.04 -15.72 -27.59
N LYS A 172 -11.49 -16.78 -26.99
CA LYS A 172 -11.74 -17.14 -25.59
C LYS A 172 -10.68 -16.52 -24.70
N ILE A 173 -11.11 -15.68 -23.75
CA ILE A 173 -10.23 -15.05 -22.75
C ILE A 173 -10.50 -15.68 -21.40
N GLY A 174 -9.47 -16.29 -20.81
CA GLY A 174 -9.50 -16.81 -19.45
C GLY A 174 -9.20 -15.70 -18.44
N ILE A 175 -9.95 -15.66 -17.35
CA ILE A 175 -9.68 -14.77 -16.22
C ILE A 175 -9.56 -15.61 -14.96
N VAL A 176 -8.43 -15.52 -14.28
CA VAL A 176 -8.14 -16.23 -13.03
C VAL A 176 -7.90 -15.20 -11.93
N GLY A 177 -8.61 -15.32 -10.82
CA GLY A 177 -8.51 -14.34 -9.74
C GLY A 177 -7.56 -14.76 -8.63
N ALA A 178 -7.07 -13.80 -7.84
CA ALA A 178 -6.41 -14.10 -6.56
C ALA A 178 -6.49 -12.92 -5.58
N VAL A 179 -6.41 -13.21 -4.29
CA VAL A 179 -6.34 -12.25 -3.19
C VAL A 179 -5.06 -12.46 -2.38
N ALA A 180 -4.56 -11.45 -1.66
CA ALA A 180 -3.33 -11.55 -0.89
C ALA A 180 -3.36 -12.71 0.13
N ASN A 181 -2.28 -13.49 0.19
CA ASN A 181 -2.18 -14.69 1.03
C ASN A 181 -2.33 -14.36 2.53
N ASP A 182 -1.97 -13.14 2.94
CA ASP A 182 -2.05 -12.62 4.30
C ASP A 182 -3.41 -12.00 4.65
N THR A 183 -4.44 -12.15 3.79
CA THR A 183 -5.81 -11.69 4.08
C THR A 183 -6.34 -12.09 5.48
N PRO A 184 -6.05 -13.29 6.04
CA PRO A 184 -6.45 -13.63 7.41
C PRO A 184 -5.84 -12.74 8.50
N GLU A 185 -4.67 -12.14 8.24
CA GLU A 185 -4.01 -11.16 9.11
C GLU A 185 -4.54 -9.74 8.86
N LEU A 186 -4.89 -9.41 7.61
CA LEU A 186 -5.34 -8.08 7.20
C LEU A 186 -6.84 -7.82 7.47
N SER A 187 -7.65 -8.87 7.48
CA SER A 187 -9.11 -8.76 7.57
C SER A 187 -9.71 -9.93 8.36
N SER A 188 -10.95 -10.34 8.08
CA SER A 188 -11.69 -11.32 8.89
C SER A 188 -12.47 -12.35 8.06
N PRO A 189 -11.81 -13.13 7.18
CA PRO A 189 -12.51 -14.10 6.32
C PRO A 189 -13.36 -15.13 7.07
N GLY A 190 -13.04 -15.38 8.35
CA GLY A 190 -13.78 -16.30 9.21
C GLY A 190 -13.26 -17.74 9.14
N PRO A 191 -13.79 -18.63 10.00
CA PRO A 191 -13.23 -19.97 10.17
C PRO A 191 -13.57 -20.94 9.03
N ASP A 192 -14.57 -20.63 8.22
CA ASP A 192 -15.08 -21.52 7.17
C ASP A 192 -14.52 -21.20 5.77
N ILE A 193 -13.62 -20.21 5.66
CA ILE A 193 -12.91 -19.82 4.44
C ILE A 193 -11.41 -19.96 4.69
N LEU A 194 -10.73 -20.72 3.83
CA LEU A 194 -9.27 -20.78 3.80
C LEU A 194 -8.75 -19.91 2.65
N ILE A 195 -7.74 -19.09 2.92
CA ILE A 195 -6.96 -18.42 1.89
C ILE A 195 -5.79 -19.32 1.52
N GLY A 196 -5.81 -19.84 0.29
CA GLY A 196 -4.77 -20.70 -0.26
C GLY A 196 -3.56 -19.92 -0.77
N GLU A 197 -2.52 -20.63 -1.19
CA GLU A 197 -1.35 -19.99 -1.82
C GLU A 197 -1.69 -19.56 -3.25
N ASP A 198 -1.57 -18.26 -3.51
CA ASP A 198 -1.87 -17.59 -4.78
C ASP A 198 -1.26 -18.28 -6.00
N VAL A 199 0.05 -18.53 -6.04
CA VAL A 199 0.74 -19.10 -7.21
C VAL A 199 0.23 -20.50 -7.56
N ALA A 200 0.10 -21.38 -6.57
CA ALA A 200 -0.34 -22.77 -6.75
C ALA A 200 -1.81 -22.85 -7.21
N THR A 201 -2.67 -22.02 -6.63
CA THR A 201 -4.10 -22.00 -6.97
C THR A 201 -4.37 -21.35 -8.33
N ILE A 202 -3.66 -20.27 -8.68
CA ILE A 202 -3.71 -19.70 -10.03
C ILE A 202 -3.23 -20.72 -11.06
N THR A 203 -2.09 -21.38 -10.82
CA THR A 203 -1.55 -22.43 -11.71
C THR A 203 -2.58 -23.53 -11.95
N SER A 204 -3.21 -24.02 -10.88
CA SER A 204 -4.25 -25.05 -10.98
C SER A 204 -5.47 -24.59 -11.77
N ALA A 205 -5.92 -23.35 -11.57
CA ALA A 205 -7.06 -22.78 -12.30
C ALA A 205 -6.75 -22.57 -13.79
N ILE A 206 -5.51 -22.19 -14.12
CA ILE A 206 -4.99 -22.09 -15.49
C ILE A 206 -5.04 -23.45 -16.19
N GLU A 207 -4.56 -24.50 -15.53
CA GLU A 207 -4.60 -25.87 -16.08
C GLU A 207 -6.02 -26.31 -16.43
N GLU A 208 -7.02 -25.94 -15.62
CA GLU A 208 -8.43 -26.26 -15.89
C GLU A 208 -9.03 -25.47 -17.05
N ILE A 209 -8.74 -24.17 -17.19
CA ILE A 209 -9.27 -23.38 -18.31
C ILE A 209 -8.59 -23.72 -19.64
N LYS A 210 -7.31 -24.12 -19.62
CA LYS A 210 -6.60 -24.57 -20.83
C LYS A 210 -7.21 -25.82 -21.44
N LYS A 211 -7.79 -26.72 -20.63
CA LYS A 211 -8.55 -27.90 -21.12
C LYS A 211 -9.75 -27.50 -22.00
N GLN A 212 -10.21 -26.25 -21.92
CA GLN A 212 -11.31 -25.70 -22.70
C GLN A 212 -10.86 -25.03 -24.01
N GLY A 213 -9.56 -25.12 -24.33
CA GLY A 213 -8.95 -24.51 -25.51
C GLY A 213 -8.69 -23.02 -25.36
N VAL A 214 -8.51 -22.53 -24.13
CA VAL A 214 -8.14 -21.13 -23.83
C VAL A 214 -6.62 -21.00 -23.92
N ASP A 215 -6.15 -19.98 -24.61
CA ASP A 215 -4.73 -19.67 -24.85
C ASP A 215 -4.36 -18.22 -24.52
N LYS A 216 -5.31 -17.42 -23.99
CA LYS A 216 -5.12 -16.03 -23.56
C LYS A 216 -5.64 -15.89 -22.14
N ILE A 217 -4.77 -15.63 -21.17
CA ILE A 217 -5.10 -15.68 -19.73
C ILE A 217 -4.70 -14.38 -19.03
N ILE A 218 -5.69 -13.80 -18.36
CA ILE A 218 -5.53 -12.64 -17.49
C ILE A 218 -5.55 -13.12 -16.03
N ALA A 219 -4.48 -12.83 -15.28
CA ALA A 219 -4.50 -12.90 -13.83
C ALA A 219 -5.08 -11.57 -13.28
N LEU A 220 -6.28 -11.62 -12.70
CA LEU A 220 -6.94 -10.49 -12.06
C LEU A 220 -6.71 -10.58 -10.54
N THR A 221 -5.72 -9.85 -10.03
CA THR A 221 -5.17 -10.11 -8.69
C THR A 221 -5.35 -8.95 -7.74
N HIS A 222 -5.42 -9.27 -6.45
CA HIS A 222 -5.37 -8.32 -5.35
C HIS A 222 -4.28 -8.75 -4.37
N VAL A 223 -3.03 -8.83 -4.85
CA VAL A 223 -1.88 -9.35 -4.08
C VAL A 223 -0.73 -8.34 -3.93
N GLY A 224 -0.86 -7.17 -4.55
CA GLY A 224 0.13 -6.10 -4.51
C GLY A 224 1.12 -6.17 -5.67
N TYR A 225 1.46 -5.01 -6.20
CA TYR A 225 2.35 -4.85 -7.35
C TYR A 225 3.71 -5.57 -7.18
N PRO A 226 4.40 -5.53 -6.03
CA PRO A 226 5.63 -6.31 -5.85
C PRO A 226 5.44 -7.82 -6.00
N ARG A 227 4.32 -8.39 -5.50
CA ARG A 227 4.01 -9.81 -5.62
C ARG A 227 3.61 -10.17 -7.05
N ASP A 228 2.86 -9.29 -7.72
CA ASP A 228 2.51 -9.41 -9.13
C ASP A 228 3.78 -9.54 -10.01
N LEU A 229 4.75 -8.66 -9.81
CA LEU A 229 6.04 -8.69 -10.53
C LEU A 229 6.91 -9.89 -10.16
N ALA A 230 7.00 -10.19 -8.87
CA ALA A 230 7.96 -11.18 -8.38
C ALA A 230 7.53 -12.61 -8.68
N ALA A 231 6.22 -12.88 -8.70
CA ALA A 231 5.65 -14.22 -8.76
C ALA A 231 4.54 -14.39 -9.81
N ILE A 232 3.46 -13.60 -9.77
CA ILE A 232 2.27 -13.85 -10.59
C ILE A 232 2.57 -13.77 -12.09
N ALA A 233 3.28 -12.72 -12.52
CA ALA A 233 3.68 -12.54 -13.91
C ALA A 233 4.68 -13.60 -14.42
N LYS A 234 5.21 -14.45 -13.53
CA LYS A 234 6.14 -15.56 -13.85
C LYS A 234 5.46 -16.92 -13.81
N ILE A 235 4.16 -16.98 -13.51
CA ILE A 235 3.39 -18.21 -13.61
C ILE A 235 3.30 -18.58 -15.11
N PRO A 236 3.64 -19.82 -15.50
CA PRO A 236 3.49 -20.25 -16.89
C PRO A 236 2.05 -20.05 -17.37
N ASP A 237 1.91 -19.63 -18.62
CA ASP A 237 0.64 -19.34 -19.31
C ASP A 237 -0.14 -18.12 -18.80
N VAL A 238 0.38 -17.33 -17.85
CA VAL A 238 -0.20 -16.00 -17.56
C VAL A 238 0.27 -15.02 -18.63
N ASP A 239 -0.66 -14.37 -19.33
CA ASP A 239 -0.33 -13.43 -20.40
C ASP A 239 -0.43 -11.97 -19.96
N VAL A 240 -1.33 -11.64 -19.04
CA VAL A 240 -1.54 -10.28 -18.52
C VAL A 240 -1.81 -10.34 -17.03
N VAL A 241 -1.27 -9.41 -16.24
CA VAL A 241 -1.65 -9.22 -14.83
C VAL A 241 -2.32 -7.87 -14.65
N VAL A 242 -3.54 -7.87 -14.11
CA VAL A 242 -4.28 -6.67 -13.68
C VAL A 242 -4.43 -6.75 -12.17
N GLY A 243 -3.66 -5.92 -11.46
CA GLY A 243 -3.49 -6.00 -10.01
C GLY A 243 -4.23 -4.92 -9.21
N GLY A 244 -4.20 -5.06 -7.89
CA GLY A 244 -4.61 -4.07 -6.88
C GLY A 244 -3.79 -4.22 -5.58
N HIS A 245 -4.34 -3.81 -4.44
CA HIS A 245 -3.81 -3.95 -3.08
C HIS A 245 -2.73 -2.93 -2.69
N SER A 246 -1.72 -2.69 -3.53
CA SER A 246 -0.61 -1.78 -3.20
C SER A 246 -0.85 -0.31 -3.56
N HIS A 247 -2.02 0.00 -4.13
CA HIS A 247 -2.41 1.33 -4.61
C HIS A 247 -1.42 1.93 -5.61
N SER A 248 -0.69 1.09 -6.34
CA SER A 248 0.43 1.53 -7.18
C SER A 248 -0.11 2.33 -8.36
N LEU A 249 0.27 3.61 -8.44
CA LEU A 249 0.10 4.39 -9.67
C LEU A 249 1.26 4.03 -10.60
N LEU A 250 0.94 3.37 -11.70
CA LEU A 250 1.86 3.17 -12.81
C LEU A 250 1.53 4.18 -13.91
N SER A 251 2.55 4.79 -14.50
CA SER A 251 2.34 5.73 -15.59
C SER A 251 3.58 5.91 -16.46
N ASN A 252 3.35 6.23 -17.72
CA ASN A 252 4.43 6.62 -18.64
C ASN A 252 4.69 8.12 -18.64
N THR A 253 3.84 8.91 -17.96
CA THR A 253 3.86 10.38 -18.03
C THR A 253 3.98 11.06 -16.67
N ASP A 254 3.67 10.36 -15.57
CA ASP A 254 3.87 10.89 -14.21
C ASP A 254 5.23 10.46 -13.64
N GLU A 255 6.11 11.43 -13.37
CA GLU A 255 7.43 11.20 -12.76
C GLU A 255 7.36 10.62 -11.34
N LYS A 256 6.21 10.72 -10.67
CA LYS A 256 5.98 10.16 -9.33
C LYS A 256 5.41 8.75 -9.36
N ALA A 257 5.09 8.21 -10.54
CA ALA A 257 4.61 6.85 -10.68
C ALA A 257 5.64 5.83 -10.17
N GLU A 258 5.16 4.74 -9.58
CA GLU A 258 6.00 3.67 -9.04
C GLU A 258 6.70 2.86 -10.14
N GLY A 259 6.13 2.85 -11.34
CA GLY A 259 6.69 2.20 -12.52
C GLY A 259 5.98 2.59 -13.82
N PRO A 260 6.50 2.13 -14.97
CA PRO A 260 5.87 2.37 -16.27
C PRO A 260 4.52 1.64 -16.40
N TYR A 261 3.69 2.07 -17.35
CA TYR A 261 2.41 1.41 -17.64
C TYR A 261 2.39 0.84 -19.07
N PRO A 262 2.27 -0.48 -19.27
CA PRO A 262 2.45 -1.53 -18.28
C PRO A 262 3.94 -1.70 -17.90
N THR A 263 4.19 -2.31 -16.74
CA THR A 263 5.51 -2.86 -16.45
C THR A 263 5.64 -4.23 -17.12
N MET A 264 6.62 -4.39 -17.99
CA MET A 264 6.84 -5.65 -18.72
C MET A 264 7.77 -6.57 -17.93
N VAL A 265 7.29 -7.77 -17.56
CA VAL A 265 8.03 -8.78 -16.79
C VAL A 265 8.40 -9.96 -17.68
N ASP A 266 9.63 -10.48 -17.56
CA ASP A 266 10.03 -11.72 -18.25
C ASP A 266 9.40 -12.95 -17.57
N ASN A 267 8.67 -13.74 -18.35
CA ASN A 267 8.09 -15.00 -17.90
C ASN A 267 9.04 -16.18 -18.25
N PRO A 268 9.18 -17.19 -17.38
CA PRO A 268 9.96 -18.40 -17.65
C PRO A 268 9.57 -19.13 -18.95
N GLY A 269 8.35 -18.93 -19.45
CA GLY A 269 7.86 -19.43 -20.74
C GLY A 269 8.49 -18.77 -21.98
N GLY A 270 9.34 -17.75 -21.82
CA GLY A 270 10.10 -17.12 -22.92
C GLY A 270 9.40 -15.94 -23.61
N TYR A 271 8.38 -15.37 -22.97
CA TYR A 271 7.65 -14.18 -23.41
C TYR A 271 7.58 -13.14 -22.28
N LYS A 272 7.02 -11.96 -22.57
CA LYS A 272 6.86 -10.89 -21.57
C LYS A 272 5.39 -10.70 -21.21
N VAL A 273 5.14 -10.43 -19.93
CA VAL A 273 3.80 -10.23 -19.36
C VAL A 273 3.66 -8.76 -18.94
N PRO A 274 2.72 -7.99 -19.50
CA PRO A 274 2.34 -6.68 -18.97
C PRO A 274 1.65 -6.81 -17.60
N VAL A 275 2.15 -6.07 -16.62
CA VAL A 275 1.56 -5.91 -15.29
C VAL A 275 1.05 -4.47 -15.14
N VAL A 276 -0.21 -4.31 -14.72
CA VAL A 276 -0.86 -3.00 -14.56
C VAL A 276 -1.57 -2.84 -13.21
N GLN A 277 -1.58 -1.60 -12.70
CA GLN A 277 -2.45 -1.08 -11.65
C GLN A 277 -2.82 0.38 -11.99
N ALA A 278 -3.88 0.92 -11.36
CA ALA A 278 -4.41 2.26 -11.65
C ALA A 278 -4.56 3.12 -10.38
N GLY A 279 -3.57 3.11 -9.49
CA GLY A 279 -3.63 3.89 -8.25
C GLY A 279 -4.72 3.38 -7.32
N SER A 280 -5.59 4.25 -6.82
CA SER A 280 -6.72 3.88 -5.95
C SER A 280 -7.84 4.94 -5.97
N TYR A 281 -8.88 4.74 -5.18
CA TYR A 281 -9.89 5.74 -4.82
C TYR A 281 -10.72 6.28 -5.99
N SER A 282 -10.89 5.48 -7.05
CA SER A 282 -11.50 5.88 -8.33
C SER A 282 -10.81 7.06 -9.04
N LYS A 283 -9.61 7.43 -8.60
CA LYS A 283 -8.88 8.60 -9.11
C LYS A 283 -8.43 8.41 -10.55
N TYR A 284 -8.23 7.16 -10.97
CA TYR A 284 -7.86 6.81 -12.34
C TYR A 284 -8.73 5.68 -12.88
N LEU A 285 -8.89 5.66 -14.21
CA LEU A 285 -9.34 4.50 -14.97
C LEU A 285 -8.13 3.95 -15.74
N GLY A 286 -7.69 2.74 -15.43
CA GLY A 286 -6.66 2.06 -16.22
C GLY A 286 -7.14 1.81 -17.64
N ASP A 287 -6.29 2.06 -18.64
CA ASP A 287 -6.57 1.84 -20.06
C ASP A 287 -5.36 1.14 -20.71
N LEU A 288 -5.46 -0.16 -20.90
CA LEU A 288 -4.42 -1.02 -21.47
C LEU A 288 -4.89 -1.61 -22.81
N VAL A 289 -4.06 -1.50 -23.84
CA VAL A 289 -4.24 -2.22 -25.10
C VAL A 289 -3.18 -3.31 -25.21
N VAL A 290 -3.62 -4.55 -25.35
CA VAL A 290 -2.76 -5.74 -25.53
C VAL A 290 -2.99 -6.31 -26.92
N THR A 291 -1.91 -6.58 -27.64
CA THR A 291 -1.93 -7.22 -28.95
C THR A 291 -1.34 -8.61 -28.81
N PHE A 292 -2.13 -9.63 -29.13
CA PHE A 292 -1.75 -11.03 -29.14
C PHE A 292 -1.41 -11.49 -30.55
N ASP A 293 -0.43 -12.38 -30.67
CA ASP A 293 -0.17 -13.13 -31.90
C ASP A 293 -1.09 -14.34 -32.05
N ASP A 294 -0.95 -15.06 -33.17
CA ASP A 294 -1.77 -16.23 -33.52
C ASP A 294 -1.61 -17.42 -32.56
N ASN A 295 -0.58 -17.42 -31.71
CA ASN A 295 -0.35 -18.47 -30.70
C ASN A 295 -0.88 -18.06 -29.32
N GLY A 296 -1.57 -16.92 -29.22
CA GLY A 296 -2.05 -16.38 -27.95
C GLY A 296 -0.96 -15.68 -27.13
N VAL A 297 0.21 -15.41 -27.69
CA VAL A 297 1.32 -14.77 -26.96
C VAL A 297 1.26 -13.25 -27.11
N VAL A 298 1.52 -12.52 -26.04
CA VAL A 298 1.57 -11.05 -26.07
C VAL A 298 2.71 -10.56 -26.96
N LYS A 299 2.35 -9.89 -28.05
CA LYS A 299 3.26 -9.25 -29.02
C LYS A 299 3.59 -7.81 -28.65
N ALA A 300 2.60 -7.08 -28.13
CA ALA A 300 2.75 -5.69 -27.70
C ALA A 300 1.72 -5.34 -26.61
N ALA A 301 2.08 -4.44 -25.72
CA ALA A 301 1.17 -3.86 -24.74
C ALA A 301 1.49 -2.38 -24.54
N LYS A 302 0.47 -1.52 -24.48
CA LYS A 302 0.61 -0.06 -24.33
C LYS A 302 -0.61 0.55 -23.65
N GLY A 303 -0.44 1.69 -23.01
CA GLY A 303 -1.54 2.42 -22.37
C GLY A 303 -1.04 3.45 -21.37
N ASP A 304 -1.95 4.02 -20.59
CA ASP A 304 -1.68 4.84 -19.39
C ASP A 304 -3.00 4.99 -18.61
N PRO A 305 -3.03 5.07 -17.27
CA PRO A 305 -4.26 5.38 -16.54
C PRO A 305 -4.76 6.79 -16.83
N ILE A 306 -6.06 6.94 -17.02
CA ILE A 306 -6.73 8.20 -17.29
C ILE A 306 -7.16 8.83 -15.97
N LEU A 307 -6.63 10.00 -15.63
CA LEU A 307 -7.04 10.76 -14.43
C LEU A 307 -8.51 11.15 -14.52
N VAL A 308 -9.28 10.80 -13.48
CA VAL A 308 -10.67 11.18 -13.31
C VAL A 308 -10.72 12.54 -12.62
N ASP A 309 -10.72 13.63 -13.39
CA ASP A 309 -10.73 15.00 -12.87
C ASP A 309 -12.03 15.78 -13.19
N SER A 310 -12.07 17.04 -12.79
CA SER A 310 -13.18 17.98 -13.02
C SER A 310 -13.54 18.23 -14.48
N LYS A 311 -12.71 17.83 -15.46
CA LYS A 311 -13.04 17.91 -16.89
C LYS A 311 -14.08 16.87 -17.30
N ILE A 312 -14.25 15.81 -16.50
CA ILE A 312 -15.28 14.80 -16.72
C ILE A 312 -16.54 15.26 -15.99
N LYS A 313 -17.60 15.52 -16.77
CA LYS A 313 -18.91 15.83 -16.20
C LYS A 313 -19.42 14.60 -15.45
N PRO A 314 -19.82 14.70 -14.18
CA PRO A 314 -20.36 13.55 -13.44
C PRO A 314 -21.75 13.17 -13.98
N ASP A 315 -22.05 11.87 -13.95
CA ASP A 315 -23.39 11.34 -14.27
C ASP A 315 -24.44 11.90 -13.30
N GLU A 316 -25.40 12.65 -13.82
CA GLU A 316 -26.38 13.39 -13.00
C GLU A 316 -27.30 12.46 -12.19
N ALA A 317 -27.63 11.27 -12.73
CA ALA A 317 -28.46 10.30 -12.03
C ALA A 317 -27.68 9.66 -10.88
N VAL A 318 -26.40 9.35 -11.11
CA VAL A 318 -25.51 8.86 -10.05
C VAL A 318 -25.32 9.92 -8.96
N VAL A 319 -25.08 11.19 -9.31
CA VAL A 319 -24.97 12.28 -8.32
C VAL A 319 -26.24 12.42 -7.49
N ALA A 320 -27.42 12.33 -8.11
CA ALA A 320 -28.69 12.39 -7.40
C ALA A 320 -28.83 11.21 -6.41
N ARG A 321 -28.42 10.01 -6.82
CA ARG A 321 -28.46 8.81 -5.98
C ARG A 321 -27.48 8.89 -4.81
N ILE A 322 -26.25 9.38 -5.03
CA ILE A 322 -25.27 9.62 -3.97
C ILE A 322 -25.86 10.58 -2.92
N LYS A 323 -26.47 11.70 -3.35
CA LYS A 323 -27.10 12.66 -2.43
C LYS A 323 -28.24 12.06 -1.62
N GLU A 324 -29.00 11.13 -2.20
CA GLU A 324 -30.04 10.40 -1.48
C GLU A 324 -29.44 9.50 -0.40
N LEU A 325 -28.44 8.70 -0.77
CA LEU A 325 -27.73 7.79 0.12
C LEU A 325 -26.89 8.53 1.19
N ALA A 326 -26.50 9.78 0.97
CA ALA A 326 -25.81 10.58 1.96
C ALA A 326 -26.71 11.04 3.12
N LYS A 327 -28.04 11.07 2.97
CA LYS A 327 -28.93 11.60 4.02
C LYS A 327 -28.83 10.84 5.35
N PRO A 328 -28.90 9.49 5.39
CA PRO A 328 -28.72 8.74 6.64
C PRO A 328 -27.29 8.88 7.20
N ILE A 329 -26.30 9.17 6.33
CA ILE A 329 -24.92 9.40 6.75
C ILE A 329 -24.82 10.72 7.54
N GLU A 330 -25.56 11.76 7.16
CA GLU A 330 -25.64 13.00 7.95
C GLU A 330 -26.31 12.77 9.32
N GLU A 331 -27.27 11.85 9.41
CA GLU A 331 -27.84 11.42 10.70
C GLU A 331 -26.79 10.68 11.55
N LEU A 332 -25.98 9.81 10.93
CA LEU A 332 -24.87 9.13 11.62
C LEU A 332 -23.82 10.12 12.12
N ARG A 333 -23.50 11.17 11.37
CA ARG A 333 -22.64 12.26 11.86
C ARG A 333 -23.22 12.93 13.10
N SER A 334 -24.54 13.01 13.21
CA SER A 334 -25.22 13.57 14.38
C SER A 334 -25.31 12.60 15.57
N LYS A 335 -24.93 11.33 15.39
CA LYS A 335 -24.98 10.31 16.45
C LYS A 335 -23.92 10.60 17.51
N VAL A 336 -24.35 10.65 18.77
CA VAL A 336 -23.45 10.67 19.93
C VAL A 336 -22.75 9.30 20.04
N VAL A 337 -21.43 9.30 19.99
CA VAL A 337 -20.57 8.10 20.09
C VAL A 337 -19.92 7.95 21.47
N ALA A 338 -19.73 9.06 22.19
CA ALA A 338 -19.13 9.04 23.52
C ALA A 338 -19.52 10.30 24.32
N LYS A 339 -18.97 10.42 25.53
CA LYS A 339 -18.98 11.66 26.31
C LYS A 339 -17.57 12.00 26.78
N THR A 340 -17.28 13.29 26.97
CA THR A 340 -16.03 13.76 27.58
C THR A 340 -16.33 14.70 28.77
N GLU A 341 -15.57 14.57 29.87
CA GLU A 341 -15.74 15.34 31.11
C GLU A 341 -15.31 16.82 30.96
N ALA A 342 -14.40 17.08 30.03
CA ALA A 342 -13.84 18.40 29.74
C ALA A 342 -13.59 18.54 28.23
N PRO A 343 -13.38 19.76 27.71
CA PRO A 343 -12.99 19.95 26.32
C PRO A 343 -11.68 19.21 26.02
N ILE A 344 -11.56 18.59 24.85
CA ILE A 344 -10.33 17.97 24.36
C ILE A 344 -9.68 18.96 23.39
N ASP A 345 -8.56 19.56 23.80
CA ASP A 345 -7.82 20.48 22.96
C ASP A 345 -7.12 19.77 21.79
N GLY A 346 -7.55 20.11 20.57
CA GLY A 346 -6.97 19.71 19.29
C GLY A 346 -6.52 20.91 18.45
N SER A 347 -6.29 22.07 19.09
CA SER A 347 -5.90 23.30 18.41
C SER A 347 -4.56 23.17 17.70
N ARG A 348 -4.43 23.87 16.56
CA ARG A 348 -3.20 23.92 15.77
C ARG A 348 -2.02 24.42 16.62
N GLU A 349 -2.26 25.43 17.43
CA GLU A 349 -1.27 26.13 18.25
C GLU A 349 -0.61 25.19 19.25
N ASN A 350 -1.35 24.21 19.78
CA ASN A 350 -0.84 23.26 20.75
C ASN A 350 -0.35 21.98 20.06
N CYS A 351 -1.20 21.30 19.29
CA CYS A 351 -0.89 20.00 18.69
C CYS A 351 0.26 20.03 17.67
N ARG A 352 0.66 21.21 17.18
CA ARG A 352 1.79 21.36 16.26
C ARG A 352 3.05 21.94 16.88
N ALA A 353 3.06 22.13 18.20
CA ALA A 353 4.18 22.76 18.91
C ALA A 353 4.59 22.05 20.21
N LYS A 354 3.69 21.30 20.84
CA LYS A 354 3.89 20.60 22.11
C LYS A 354 2.93 19.40 22.23
N GLU A 355 3.04 18.65 23.32
CA GLU A 355 2.02 17.66 23.69
C GLU A 355 0.65 18.34 23.81
N CYS A 356 -0.37 17.72 23.19
CA CYS A 356 -1.76 18.16 23.31
C CYS A 356 -2.67 16.99 23.70
N GLU A 357 -3.86 17.31 24.21
CA GLU A 357 -4.83 16.32 24.69
C GLU A 357 -5.36 15.46 23.55
N MET A 358 -5.73 16.07 22.42
CA MET A 358 -6.19 15.33 21.23
C MET A 358 -5.09 14.41 20.67
N GLY A 359 -3.84 14.87 20.71
CA GLY A 359 -2.68 14.11 20.26
C GLY A 359 -2.43 12.86 21.09
N SER A 360 -2.51 13.01 22.42
CA SER A 360 -2.39 11.89 23.35
C SER A 360 -3.53 10.90 23.16
N LEU A 361 -4.78 11.39 23.07
CA LEU A 361 -5.97 10.58 22.81
C LEU A 361 -5.87 9.77 21.52
N VAL A 362 -5.55 10.40 20.39
CA VAL A 362 -5.47 9.69 19.10
C VAL A 362 -4.32 8.70 19.07
N ALA A 363 -3.15 9.05 19.62
CA ALA A 363 -2.03 8.13 19.70
C ALA A 363 -2.34 6.91 20.59
N ASP A 364 -3.07 7.10 21.69
CA ASP A 364 -3.52 6.01 22.56
C ASP A 364 -4.58 5.14 21.89
N ALA A 365 -5.55 5.74 21.19
CA ALA A 365 -6.56 5.01 20.45
C ALA A 365 -5.93 4.10 19.37
N MET A 366 -4.95 4.63 18.63
CA MET A 366 -4.19 3.85 17.66
C MET A 366 -3.45 2.69 18.32
N LEU A 367 -2.72 2.96 19.41
CA LEU A 367 -1.93 1.94 20.10
C LEU A 367 -2.83 0.85 20.72
N ASP A 368 -3.94 1.23 21.34
CA ASP A 368 -4.89 0.29 21.94
C ASP A 368 -5.50 -0.64 20.89
N ARG A 369 -5.83 -0.12 19.70
CA ARG A 369 -6.42 -0.88 18.60
C ARG A 369 -5.53 -2.00 18.10
N VAL A 370 -4.20 -1.82 18.12
CA VAL A 370 -3.23 -2.78 17.57
C VAL A 370 -2.37 -3.48 18.61
N LYS A 371 -2.60 -3.23 19.91
CA LYS A 371 -1.79 -3.83 21.00
C LYS A 371 -1.70 -5.36 20.94
N GLY A 372 -2.75 -6.04 20.44
CA GLY A 372 -2.78 -7.50 20.28
C GLY A 372 -1.76 -8.04 19.28
N GLN A 373 -1.26 -7.19 18.38
CA GLN A 373 -0.23 -7.53 17.38
C GLN A 373 1.20 -7.36 17.94
N GLY A 374 1.34 -6.94 19.21
CA GLY A 374 2.65 -6.66 19.82
C GLY A 374 3.23 -5.29 19.45
N VAL A 375 2.43 -4.40 18.85
CA VAL A 375 2.82 -3.00 18.58
C VAL A 375 2.84 -2.21 19.89
N THR A 376 3.92 -1.45 20.12
CA THR A 376 4.17 -0.79 21.42
C THR A 376 4.34 0.73 21.33
N ILE A 377 4.47 1.29 20.13
CA ILE A 377 4.72 2.72 19.92
C ILE A 377 3.67 3.26 18.94
N ALA A 378 3.11 4.44 19.22
CA ALA A 378 2.33 5.20 18.24
C ALA A 378 2.97 6.55 17.97
N ILE A 379 2.99 6.96 16.69
CA ILE A 379 3.40 8.30 16.27
C ILE A 379 2.37 8.82 15.26
N THR A 380 1.80 9.98 15.52
CA THR A 380 0.86 10.65 14.60
C THR A 380 1.18 12.13 14.49
N ASN A 381 1.00 12.74 13.32
CA ASN A 381 1.36 14.14 13.07
C ASN A 381 0.23 15.06 13.55
N GLY A 382 0.59 16.15 14.23
CA GLY A 382 -0.37 17.18 14.68
C GLY A 382 -1.11 17.88 13.54
N GLY A 383 -0.61 17.78 12.31
CA GLY A 383 -1.26 18.22 11.08
C GLY A 383 -2.53 17.43 10.74
N GLY A 384 -2.57 16.16 11.15
CA GLY A 384 -3.70 15.24 11.02
C GLY A 384 -4.86 15.54 11.97
N LEU A 385 -4.60 16.28 13.05
CA LEU A 385 -5.57 16.66 14.08
C LEU A 385 -6.12 18.06 13.78
N ARG A 386 -7.42 18.15 13.50
CA ARG A 386 -7.98 19.34 12.84
C ARG A 386 -8.93 20.18 13.67
N ALA A 387 -9.41 19.65 14.79
CA ALA A 387 -10.37 20.33 15.64
C ALA A 387 -10.23 19.90 17.10
N SER A 388 -10.74 20.76 17.98
CA SER A 388 -11.02 20.42 19.37
C SER A 388 -12.43 19.84 19.49
N ILE A 389 -12.71 19.16 20.60
CA ILE A 389 -14.05 18.67 20.96
C ILE A 389 -14.47 19.33 22.27
N ASP A 390 -15.70 19.83 22.36
CA ASP A 390 -16.21 20.46 23.57
C ASP A 390 -16.55 19.44 24.67
N ALA A 391 -16.73 19.90 25.91
CA ALA A 391 -17.19 19.05 27.00
C ALA A 391 -18.62 18.54 26.76
N GLY A 392 -18.91 17.31 27.15
CA GLY A 392 -20.24 16.72 27.05
C GLY A 392 -20.33 15.62 26.01
N ASP A 393 -21.45 15.58 25.28
CA ASP A 393 -21.70 14.55 24.27
C ASP A 393 -20.78 14.75 23.06
N VAL A 394 -20.11 13.69 22.63
CA VAL A 394 -19.24 13.68 21.45
C VAL A 394 -19.93 12.95 20.32
N THR A 395 -20.12 13.62 19.19
CA THR A 395 -20.75 13.07 18.00
C THR A 395 -19.74 12.47 17.02
N MET A 396 -20.19 11.56 16.16
CA MET A 396 -19.35 11.03 15.08
C MET A 396 -18.90 12.13 14.11
N GLY A 397 -19.73 13.15 13.88
CA GLY A 397 -19.39 14.32 13.08
C GLY A 397 -18.22 15.10 13.67
N GLU A 398 -18.15 15.25 14.99
CA GLU A 398 -17.00 15.86 15.68
C GLU A 398 -15.75 14.99 15.53
N VAL A 399 -15.83 13.68 15.72
CA VAL A 399 -14.71 12.74 15.52
C VAL A 399 -14.14 12.86 14.10
N ILE A 400 -15.01 12.92 13.09
CA ILE A 400 -14.61 13.09 11.68
C ILE A 400 -14.05 14.49 11.43
N THR A 401 -14.58 15.51 12.10
CA THR A 401 -14.04 16.88 12.01
C THR A 401 -12.61 16.95 12.57
N VAL A 402 -12.29 16.15 13.59
CA VAL A 402 -10.91 16.00 14.10
C VAL A 402 -10.02 15.28 13.11
N LEU A 403 -10.51 14.18 12.49
CA LEU A 403 -9.77 13.28 11.59
C LEU A 403 -10.37 13.25 10.17
N PRO A 404 -10.42 14.38 9.45
CA PRO A 404 -11.21 14.49 8.22
C PRO A 404 -10.55 13.82 7.01
N PHE A 405 -9.31 13.37 7.15
CA PHE A 405 -8.53 12.84 6.03
C PHE A 405 -8.85 11.41 5.67
N GLN A 406 -9.68 10.72 6.48
CA GLN A 406 -10.03 9.32 6.29
C GLN A 406 -8.77 8.45 6.17
N ASN A 407 -7.74 8.81 6.94
CA ASN A 407 -6.53 8.05 7.09
C ASN A 407 -6.84 6.73 7.81
N THR A 408 -6.14 5.68 7.43
CA THR A 408 -6.21 4.36 8.08
C THR A 408 -5.09 4.18 9.11
N VAL A 409 -5.30 3.25 10.03
CA VAL A 409 -4.24 2.74 10.90
C VAL A 409 -3.21 1.99 10.06
N ALA A 410 -1.94 2.36 10.19
CA ALA A 410 -0.82 1.68 9.54
C ALA A 410 0.18 1.15 10.57
N THR A 411 0.58 -0.12 10.48
CA THR A 411 1.56 -0.75 11.38
C THR A 411 2.81 -1.16 10.62
N PHE A 412 3.99 -0.97 11.21
CA PHE A 412 5.27 -1.29 10.57
C PHE A 412 6.38 -1.36 11.62
N GLN A 413 7.57 -1.80 11.22
CA GLN A 413 8.73 -1.92 12.07
C GLN A 413 9.83 -0.95 11.64
N LEU A 414 10.54 -0.38 12.63
CA LEU A 414 11.71 0.47 12.42
C LEU A 414 12.80 0.17 13.44
N LYS A 415 14.06 0.36 13.05
CA LYS A 415 15.17 0.48 14.00
C LYS A 415 15.02 1.74 14.85
N GLY A 416 15.53 1.72 16.08
CA GLY A 416 15.51 2.88 16.97
C GLY A 416 16.21 4.11 16.38
N ALA A 417 17.28 3.92 15.59
CA ALA A 417 17.92 5.01 14.87
C ALA A 417 16.97 5.73 13.91
N ASP A 418 16.10 4.99 13.22
CA ASP A 418 15.12 5.52 12.28
C ASP A 418 13.94 6.19 13.00
N ILE A 419 13.53 5.68 14.17
CA ILE A 419 12.55 6.35 15.04
C ILE A 419 13.10 7.71 15.51
N ARG A 420 14.38 7.76 15.91
CA ARG A 420 15.03 9.01 16.29
C ARG A 420 15.06 9.99 15.13
N ALA A 421 15.38 9.53 13.91
CA ALA A 421 15.37 10.36 12.71
C ALA A 421 13.97 10.90 12.39
N ALA A 422 12.92 10.08 12.54
CA ALA A 422 11.54 10.50 12.36
C ALA A 422 11.12 11.59 13.35
N LEU A 423 11.46 11.42 14.63
CA LEU A 423 11.18 12.42 15.66
C LEU A 423 11.97 13.73 15.44
N GLU A 424 13.23 13.65 14.97
CA GLU A 424 14.02 14.82 14.56
C GLU A 424 13.35 15.58 13.40
N ASN A 425 12.84 14.87 12.38
CA ASN A 425 12.04 15.49 11.33
C ASN A 425 10.82 16.21 11.94
N GLY A 426 10.10 15.54 12.84
CA GLY A 426 8.89 16.07 13.44
C GLY A 426 9.10 17.41 14.17
N VAL A 427 10.25 17.59 14.84
CA VAL A 427 10.58 18.85 15.56
C VAL A 427 11.39 19.85 14.72
N SER A 428 11.73 19.52 13.48
CA SER A 428 12.66 20.32 12.64
C SER A 428 12.14 21.71 12.23
N GLN A 429 10.81 21.89 12.19
CA GLN A 429 10.14 23.12 11.75
C GLN A 429 9.03 23.56 12.72
N VAL A 430 9.22 23.28 14.02
CA VAL A 430 8.21 23.56 15.06
C VAL A 430 7.78 25.04 15.08
N GLU A 431 8.68 25.94 14.73
CA GLU A 431 8.49 27.38 14.61
C GLU A 431 7.54 27.80 13.47
N GLU A 432 7.40 26.97 12.44
CA GLU A 432 6.52 27.25 11.30
C GLU A 432 5.05 26.86 11.58
N GLY A 433 4.81 26.10 12.66
CA GLY A 433 3.49 25.55 12.98
C GLY A 433 2.94 24.64 11.87
N GLY A 434 3.84 23.99 11.13
CA GLY A 434 3.56 22.99 10.10
C GLY A 434 3.00 21.70 10.69
N GLY A 435 2.42 20.83 9.85
CA GLY A 435 1.72 19.62 10.30
C GLY A 435 2.61 18.56 10.97
N ARG A 436 3.92 18.58 10.68
CA ARG A 436 4.83 17.48 10.96
C ARG A 436 5.10 17.16 12.43
N PHE A 437 4.75 18.04 13.38
CA PHE A 437 5.05 17.82 14.80
C PHE A 437 4.45 16.51 15.32
N PRO A 438 5.22 15.61 15.97
CA PRO A 438 4.74 14.29 16.34
C PRO A 438 4.02 14.31 17.69
N GLN A 439 2.83 13.76 17.73
CA GLN A 439 2.12 13.31 18.94
C GLN A 439 2.37 11.81 19.10
N VAL A 440 2.53 11.33 20.33
CA VAL A 440 3.11 9.99 20.58
C VAL A 440 2.39 9.23 21.70
N ALA A 441 2.45 7.90 21.63
CA ALA A 441 2.13 6.97 22.72
C ALA A 441 3.19 5.85 22.78
N GLY A 442 3.40 5.27 23.96
CA GLY A 442 4.40 4.21 24.15
C GLY A 442 5.87 4.68 24.14
N LEU A 443 6.12 5.96 23.92
CA LEU A 443 7.43 6.60 24.10
C LEU A 443 7.29 8.00 24.71
N LYS A 444 8.39 8.54 25.22
CA LYS A 444 8.56 9.94 25.60
C LYS A 444 9.79 10.52 24.91
N PHE A 445 9.77 11.80 24.59
CA PHE A 445 10.96 12.48 24.09
C PHE A 445 11.06 13.92 24.58
N SER A 446 12.29 14.44 24.58
CA SER A 446 12.57 15.85 24.83
C SER A 446 13.34 16.48 23.68
N PHE A 447 13.11 17.77 23.43
CA PHE A 447 13.78 18.51 22.36
C PHE A 447 14.15 19.93 22.79
N ASP A 448 15.16 20.50 22.13
CA ASP A 448 15.65 21.85 22.33
C ASP A 448 15.52 22.62 21.01
N ARG A 449 14.55 23.55 20.95
CA ARG A 449 14.29 24.33 19.74
C ARG A 449 15.40 25.31 19.39
N SER A 450 16.31 25.62 20.32
CA SER A 450 17.44 26.51 20.06
C SER A 450 18.54 25.86 19.22
N LYS A 451 18.53 24.52 19.12
CA LYS A 451 19.49 23.78 18.29
C LYS A 451 19.08 23.79 16.81
N PRO A 452 20.06 23.65 15.90
CA PRO A 452 19.78 23.49 14.47
C PRO A 452 18.82 22.32 14.20
N ALA A 453 17.93 22.49 13.22
CA ALA A 453 17.05 21.44 12.73
C ALA A 453 17.86 20.17 12.38
N GLY A 454 17.36 18.99 12.78
CA GLY A 454 18.07 17.71 12.67
C GLY A 454 19.03 17.42 13.83
N SER A 455 19.12 18.29 14.83
CA SER A 455 19.88 18.06 16.07
C SER A 455 19.15 18.59 17.30
N ARG A 456 17.82 18.60 17.26
CA ARG A 456 16.95 19.16 18.31
C ARG A 456 16.60 18.14 19.38
N LEU A 457 16.56 16.84 19.09
CA LEU A 457 16.24 15.84 20.11
C LEU A 457 17.34 15.72 21.15
N VAL A 458 16.92 15.73 22.41
CA VAL A 458 17.78 15.61 23.59
C VAL A 458 17.69 14.20 24.17
N SER A 459 16.49 13.65 24.32
CA SER A 459 16.27 12.28 24.78
C SER A 459 15.08 11.65 24.08
N VAL A 460 15.12 10.32 23.91
CA VAL A 460 13.97 9.49 23.53
C VAL A 460 13.99 8.26 24.43
N GLU A 461 12.88 7.98 25.07
CA GLU A 461 12.69 6.82 25.93
C GLU A 461 11.47 6.03 25.48
N VAL A 462 11.59 4.71 25.38
CA VAL A 462 10.50 3.82 24.96
C VAL A 462 10.01 3.03 26.18
N LYS A 463 8.70 2.80 26.24
CA LYS A 463 8.08 1.99 27.27
C LYS A 463 8.38 0.50 27.03
N GLU A 464 9.05 -0.13 27.99
CA GLU A 464 9.31 -1.57 28.03
C GLU A 464 8.79 -2.17 29.33
N GLY A 465 7.67 -2.88 29.25
CA GLY A 465 6.91 -3.28 30.44
C GLY A 465 6.38 -2.04 31.16
N ASP A 466 6.66 -1.92 32.45
CA ASP A 466 6.23 -0.79 33.29
C ASP A 466 7.24 0.37 33.35
N ALA A 467 8.41 0.25 32.70
CA ALA A 467 9.48 1.23 32.77
C ALA A 467 9.75 1.90 31.42
N PHE A 468 10.17 3.17 31.46
CA PHE A 468 10.76 3.84 30.30
C PHE A 468 12.26 3.60 30.28
N LYS A 469 12.80 3.23 29.12
CA LYS A 469 14.23 3.03 28.90
C LYS A 469 14.71 3.85 27.71
N PRO A 470 15.99 4.28 27.68
CA PRO A 470 16.54 4.96 26.51
C PRO A 470 16.32 4.14 25.23
N LEU A 471 15.97 4.83 24.14
CA LEU A 471 15.83 4.23 22.82
C LEU A 471 17.15 3.61 22.38
N ASP A 472 17.17 2.28 22.22
CA ASP A 472 18.29 1.56 21.61
C ASP A 472 18.27 1.76 20.08
N PRO A 473 19.34 2.32 19.47
CA PRO A 473 19.38 2.63 18.05
C PRO A 473 19.34 1.40 17.13
N GLU A 474 19.85 0.24 17.57
CA GLU A 474 19.95 -0.97 16.75
C GLU A 474 18.75 -1.90 16.91
N LYS A 475 17.99 -1.75 18.00
CA LYS A 475 16.78 -2.53 18.24
C LYS A 475 15.67 -2.16 17.27
N THR A 476 14.98 -3.17 16.74
CA THR A 476 13.74 -3.01 15.97
C THR A 476 12.54 -2.90 16.90
N TYR A 477 11.67 -1.92 16.65
CA TYR A 477 10.41 -1.72 17.38
C TYR A 477 9.24 -1.81 16.40
N SER A 478 8.09 -2.26 16.91
CA SER A 478 6.83 -2.23 16.16
C SER A 478 6.07 -0.95 16.48
N LEU A 479 5.65 -0.24 15.45
CA LEU A 479 4.99 1.07 15.52
C LEU A 479 3.64 1.05 14.82
N VAL A 480 2.76 1.94 15.26
CA VAL A 480 1.55 2.34 14.56
C VAL A 480 1.59 3.83 14.21
N SER A 481 1.19 4.16 12.99
CA SER A 481 1.01 5.52 12.50
C SER A 481 -0.25 5.61 11.64
N ASN A 482 -0.48 6.76 11.03
CA ASN A 482 -1.48 6.91 9.99
C ASN A 482 -0.84 6.63 8.61
N ASN A 483 -1.62 6.10 7.67
CA ASN A 483 -1.13 5.74 6.34
C ASN A 483 -0.49 6.93 5.58
N PHE A 484 -0.96 8.16 5.75
CA PHE A 484 -0.34 9.36 5.18
C PHE A 484 1.13 9.52 5.63
N MET A 485 1.42 9.44 6.94
CA MET A 485 2.78 9.49 7.45
C MET A 485 3.60 8.28 7.02
N ARG A 486 2.99 7.08 7.03
CA ARG A 486 3.68 5.86 6.60
C ARG A 486 4.06 5.92 5.11
N GLY A 487 3.28 6.63 4.29
CA GLY A 487 3.59 6.97 2.90
C GLY A 487 4.65 8.07 2.71
N GLY A 488 5.24 8.62 3.79
CA GLY A 488 6.25 9.68 3.75
C GLY A 488 5.70 11.10 3.91
N GLY A 489 4.40 11.25 4.14
CA GLY A 489 3.74 12.54 4.37
C GLY A 489 4.41 13.35 5.49
N ASP A 490 4.35 14.68 5.39
CA ASP A 490 4.97 15.61 6.35
C ASP A 490 6.50 15.44 6.56
N GLY A 491 7.19 14.86 5.56
CA GLY A 491 8.64 14.65 5.59
C GLY A 491 9.07 13.41 6.36
N TYR A 492 8.14 12.50 6.66
CA TYR A 492 8.42 11.21 7.29
C TYR A 492 8.90 10.17 6.28
N ASP A 493 9.74 10.56 5.31
CA ASP A 493 10.29 9.68 4.26
C ASP A 493 10.97 8.44 4.82
N VAL A 494 11.51 8.54 6.04
CA VAL A 494 12.08 7.40 6.79
C VAL A 494 11.06 6.29 7.02
N PHE A 495 9.77 6.62 7.25
CA PHE A 495 8.72 5.60 7.40
C PHE A 495 8.53 4.82 6.09
N LYS A 496 8.49 5.52 4.95
CA LYS A 496 8.36 4.91 3.63
C LYS A 496 9.60 4.09 3.25
N ALA A 497 10.78 4.66 3.44
CA ALA A 497 12.05 4.10 2.94
C ALA A 497 12.64 3.00 3.84
N LYS A 498 12.34 3.02 5.15
CA LYS A 498 12.93 2.10 6.15
C LYS A 498 11.90 1.26 6.89
N GLY A 499 10.59 1.52 6.70
CA GLY A 499 9.54 0.73 7.34
C GLY A 499 9.50 -0.70 6.83
N GLU A 500 9.83 -1.66 7.68
CA GLU A 500 9.76 -3.09 7.41
C GLU A 500 8.40 -3.65 7.84
N ASN A 501 7.97 -4.78 7.25
CA ASN A 501 6.73 -5.49 7.62
C ASN A 501 5.52 -4.55 7.72
N ALA A 502 5.38 -3.66 6.73
CA ALA A 502 4.36 -2.64 6.76
C ALA A 502 3.00 -3.17 6.34
N TYR A 503 1.99 -2.66 7.02
CA TYR A 503 0.59 -2.85 6.72
C TYR A 503 -0.09 -1.48 6.81
N ASP A 504 -0.58 -0.98 5.68
CA ASP A 504 -1.07 0.41 5.55
C ASP A 504 -2.61 0.50 5.56
N TYR A 505 -3.29 -0.65 5.65
CA TYR A 505 -4.71 -0.77 5.32
C TYR A 505 -5.59 -1.12 6.53
N GLY A 506 -5.19 -0.72 7.74
CA GLY A 506 -6.02 -0.92 8.93
C GLY A 506 -7.34 -0.13 8.89
N PRO A 507 -8.17 -0.23 9.94
CA PRO A 507 -9.43 0.51 10.00
C PRO A 507 -9.22 2.03 9.94
N GLY A 508 -10.26 2.76 9.54
CA GLY A 508 -10.27 4.22 9.55
C GLY A 508 -10.03 4.78 10.96
N LEU A 509 -9.17 5.80 11.07
CA LEU A 509 -8.80 6.38 12.35
C LEU A 509 -9.98 7.01 13.09
N GLU A 510 -10.98 7.51 12.37
CA GLU A 510 -12.22 8.03 12.96
C GLU A 510 -12.99 6.94 13.71
N THR A 511 -13.05 5.74 13.14
CA THR A 511 -13.68 4.59 13.79
C THR A 511 -12.88 4.16 15.02
N VAL A 512 -11.56 4.09 14.90
CA VAL A 512 -10.65 3.77 16.02
C VAL A 512 -10.77 4.76 17.17
N LEU A 513 -10.83 6.06 16.87
CA LEU A 513 -11.02 7.11 17.86
C LEU A 513 -12.41 7.01 18.52
N ALA A 514 -13.47 6.81 17.74
CA ALA A 514 -14.83 6.66 18.25
C ALA A 514 -14.96 5.46 19.20
N ASP A 515 -14.43 4.29 18.79
CA ASP A 515 -14.46 3.07 19.60
C ASP A 515 -13.68 3.23 20.91
N TYR A 516 -12.50 3.87 20.84
CA TYR A 516 -11.69 4.14 22.03
C TYR A 516 -12.42 5.08 22.99
N LEU A 517 -12.98 6.19 22.50
CA LEU A 517 -13.77 7.11 23.32
C LEU A 517 -15.00 6.42 23.93
N ALA A 518 -15.68 5.57 23.16
CA ALA A 518 -16.83 4.82 23.64
C ALA A 518 -16.48 3.84 24.75
N ALA A 519 -15.31 3.18 24.67
CA ALA A 519 -14.79 2.28 25.69
C ALA A 519 -14.32 3.00 26.97
N HIS A 520 -13.99 4.29 26.88
CA HIS A 520 -13.42 5.08 27.98
C HIS A 520 -14.33 6.23 28.44
N GLN A 521 -15.64 6.19 28.14
CA GLN A 521 -16.56 7.27 28.47
C GLN A 521 -17.02 7.27 29.96
N PRO A 522 -17.20 8.44 30.59
CA PRO A 522 -16.83 9.76 30.06
C PRO A 522 -15.31 9.92 30.01
N PHE A 523 -14.79 10.28 28.84
CA PHE A 523 -13.36 10.44 28.65
C PHE A 523 -12.88 11.65 29.43
N LYS A 524 -11.75 11.52 30.11
CA LYS A 524 -11.11 12.62 30.82
C LYS A 524 -9.85 13.02 30.05
N PRO A 525 -9.83 14.18 29.39
CA PRO A 525 -8.66 14.65 28.66
C PRO A 525 -7.44 14.78 29.59
N TYR A 526 -6.26 14.42 29.09
CA TYR A 526 -5.01 14.51 29.83
C TYR A 526 -3.79 14.75 28.93
N THR A 527 -2.71 15.18 29.58
CA THR A 527 -1.33 15.12 29.09
C THR A 527 -0.48 14.54 30.22
N GLU A 528 0.59 13.82 29.89
CA GLU A 528 1.42 13.12 30.89
C GLU A 528 2.94 13.35 30.71
N GLY A 529 3.30 14.40 30.00
CA GLY A 529 4.69 14.79 29.77
C GLY A 529 5.39 13.82 28.82
N ARG A 530 4.68 13.33 27.80
CA ARG A 530 5.26 12.53 26.70
C ARG A 530 6.21 13.36 25.85
N ILE A 531 5.97 14.67 25.74
CA ILE A 531 6.76 15.57 24.90
C ILE A 531 7.16 16.78 25.72
N SER A 532 8.47 17.00 25.88
CA SER A 532 8.99 18.13 26.67
C SER A 532 9.97 18.97 25.87
N GLU A 533 9.77 20.28 25.87
CA GLU A 533 10.78 21.21 25.40
C GLU A 533 11.70 21.61 26.56
N VAL A 534 13.00 21.44 26.38
CA VAL A 534 13.99 21.87 27.36
C VAL A 534 14.56 23.23 26.97
N ALA A 535 14.57 24.17 27.92
CA ALA A 535 15.21 25.47 27.70
C ALA A 535 16.73 25.31 27.64
N ALA A 536 17.39 26.06 26.76
CA ALA A 536 18.85 26.19 26.77
C ALA A 536 19.30 26.63 28.17
N ALA A 537 20.21 25.89 28.79
CA ALA A 537 20.83 26.31 30.04
C ALA A 537 21.45 27.70 29.81
N ALA A 538 20.90 28.73 30.44
CA ALA A 538 21.39 30.09 30.32
C ALA A 538 22.84 30.12 30.80
N GLY A 539 23.77 30.32 29.86
CA GLY A 539 25.19 30.45 30.15
C GLY A 539 25.42 31.57 31.16
N THR A 540 25.99 31.21 32.30
CA THR A 540 26.55 32.17 33.25
C THR A 540 27.60 33.01 32.53
N THR A 541 27.33 34.30 32.43
CA THR A 541 28.24 35.33 31.91
C THR A 541 29.46 35.46 32.81
N PRO A 542 30.70 35.37 32.32
CA PRO A 542 31.86 35.84 33.06
C PRO A 542 31.97 37.36 32.93
N SER A 543 32.15 38.05 34.06
CA SER A 543 32.55 39.45 34.10
C SER A 543 34.02 39.63 33.73
N GLU A 544 34.34 40.68 32.98
CA GLU A 544 35.70 41.25 32.80
C GLU A 544 35.65 42.76 33.14
N PRO A 545 36.77 43.51 33.31
CA PRO A 545 38.19 43.10 33.38
C PRO A 545 39.04 43.87 34.44
N ALA A 546 40.32 43.49 34.60
CA ALA A 546 41.39 44.44 34.98
C ALA A 546 42.76 44.04 34.38
N ALA A 547 43.38 45.02 33.71
CA ALA A 547 44.66 45.09 33.00
C ALA A 547 45.90 44.86 33.92
N GLU A 548 47.17 44.69 33.51
CA GLU A 548 47.93 44.78 32.26
C GLU A 548 49.35 44.23 32.53
N THR A 549 50.03 43.58 31.57
CA THR A 549 51.42 43.91 31.10
C THR A 549 51.97 42.82 30.15
N LYS A 550 52.56 43.29 29.05
CA LYS A 550 53.25 42.61 27.92
C LYS A 550 54.63 43.31 27.75
N PRO A 551 55.55 42.96 26.81
CA PRO A 551 55.74 41.77 25.96
C PRO A 551 57.21 41.26 25.97
N ALA A 552 57.60 40.16 25.31
CA ALA A 552 58.12 40.02 23.92
C ALA A 552 58.88 38.66 23.89
N GLU A 553 59.12 37.89 22.83
CA GLU A 553 58.99 37.95 21.36
C GLU A 553 59.32 36.53 20.84
N GLY A 554 58.96 36.17 19.59
CA GLY A 554 59.64 35.04 18.90
C GLY A 554 58.78 33.98 18.19
N ALA A 555 58.02 34.41 17.18
CA ALA A 555 57.80 33.77 15.86
C ALA A 555 57.31 32.31 15.68
N ALA A 556 56.23 32.25 14.89
CA ALA A 556 55.95 31.33 13.76
C ALA A 556 55.23 29.98 14.01
N ALA A 557 53.97 29.93 13.53
CA ALA A 557 53.28 28.75 13.00
C ALA A 557 53.69 28.56 11.50
N PRO A 558 53.43 27.42 10.80
CA PRO A 558 52.09 26.82 10.69
C PRO A 558 51.99 25.28 10.49
N ALA A 559 50.71 24.85 10.51
CA ALA A 559 50.07 23.71 9.82
C ALA A 559 50.11 22.30 10.46
N PRO A 560 48.95 21.61 10.58
CA PRO A 560 48.82 20.25 11.12
C PRO A 560 48.69 19.18 10.03
N GLN A 561 49.27 17.99 10.25
CA GLN A 561 48.93 16.68 9.66
C GLN A 561 49.70 15.58 10.43
N PRO A 562 49.31 14.29 10.36
CA PRO A 562 48.00 13.65 10.46
C PRO A 562 47.98 12.60 11.62
N SER A 563 46.81 12.08 11.99
CA SER A 563 46.69 10.93 12.92
C SER A 563 46.62 9.60 12.15
N PRO A 564 47.07 8.47 12.72
CA PRO A 564 47.53 7.31 11.96
C PRO A 564 46.43 6.33 11.55
N GLU A 565 46.63 5.75 10.36
CA GLU A 565 46.00 4.52 9.88
C GLU A 565 46.23 3.35 10.85
N THR A 566 45.21 2.51 11.00
CA THR A 566 45.39 1.10 11.44
C THR A 566 45.06 0.19 10.26
N ALA A 567 46.05 -0.62 9.90
CA ALA A 567 46.09 -1.48 8.72
C ALA A 567 45.18 -2.71 8.85
N ALA A 568 44.52 -3.05 7.74
CA ALA A 568 43.86 -4.33 7.53
C ALA A 568 44.89 -5.44 7.31
N ALA A 569 44.76 -6.56 8.04
CA ALA A 569 45.53 -7.77 7.79
C ALA A 569 44.71 -8.74 6.92
N ALA A 570 45.27 -9.15 5.78
CA ALA A 570 44.74 -10.20 4.92
C ALA A 570 45.14 -11.58 5.48
N GLY A 571 44.16 -12.42 5.82
CA GLY A 571 44.35 -13.83 6.19
C GLY A 571 44.07 -14.76 5.00
N GLY A 572 44.88 -15.81 4.83
CA GLY A 572 44.68 -16.86 3.81
C GLY A 572 43.43 -17.72 4.04
N PRO A 573 43.14 -18.71 3.17
CA PRO A 573 41.94 -19.54 3.30
C PRO A 573 41.91 -20.30 4.64
N GLN A 574 40.78 -20.27 5.31
CA GLN A 574 40.53 -20.87 6.62
C GLN A 574 39.51 -22.02 6.50
N LYS A 575 39.38 -22.84 7.54
CA LYS A 575 38.38 -23.90 7.63
C LYS A 575 37.49 -23.66 8.84
N HIS A 576 36.19 -23.85 8.69
CA HIS A 576 35.20 -23.66 9.75
C HIS A 576 34.33 -24.91 9.88
N VAL A 577 34.18 -25.45 11.08
CA VAL A 577 33.27 -26.58 11.34
C VAL A 577 31.91 -26.00 11.73
N ILE A 578 30.89 -26.30 10.94
CA ILE A 578 29.53 -25.76 11.11
C ILE A 578 29.01 -26.11 12.52
N ALA A 579 28.68 -25.10 13.30
CA ALA A 579 28.02 -25.20 14.59
C ALA A 579 26.51 -24.98 14.46
N GLU A 580 25.76 -25.31 15.52
CA GLU A 580 24.32 -25.04 15.57
C GLU A 580 24.06 -23.54 15.51
N GLY A 581 23.20 -23.12 14.57
CA GLY A 581 22.85 -21.72 14.35
C GLY A 581 23.72 -21.01 13.30
N ASP A 582 24.76 -21.65 12.77
CA ASP A 582 25.56 -21.06 11.70
C ASP A 582 24.75 -20.90 10.40
N THR A 583 24.83 -19.72 9.80
CA THR A 583 24.42 -19.48 8.42
C THR A 583 25.62 -19.02 7.59
N LEU A 584 25.59 -19.24 6.27
CA LEU A 584 26.68 -18.74 5.41
C LEU A 584 26.81 -17.21 5.47
N TRP A 585 25.70 -16.51 5.77
CA TRP A 585 25.67 -15.07 5.97
C TRP A 585 26.46 -14.66 7.22
N ASP A 586 26.18 -15.29 8.36
CA ASP A 586 26.84 -14.96 9.62
C ASP A 586 28.31 -15.36 9.60
N LEU A 587 28.64 -16.47 8.92
CA LEU A 587 30.02 -16.86 8.68
C LEU A 587 30.74 -15.84 7.77
N ALA A 588 30.08 -15.30 6.73
CA ALA A 588 30.67 -14.25 5.91
C ALA A 588 30.81 -12.90 6.64
N GLU A 589 29.86 -12.54 7.49
CA GLU A 589 29.97 -11.37 8.37
C GLU A 589 31.14 -11.56 9.36
N SER A 590 31.31 -12.76 9.93
CA SER A 590 32.39 -13.07 10.88
C SER A 590 33.78 -13.11 10.23
N PHE A 591 33.93 -13.76 9.08
CA PHE A 591 35.23 -13.96 8.43
C PHE A 591 35.62 -12.83 7.46
N TYR A 592 34.63 -12.14 6.87
CA TYR A 592 34.87 -11.07 5.89
C TYR A 592 34.41 -9.68 6.35
N GLY A 593 33.66 -9.57 7.45
CA GLY A 593 33.07 -8.30 7.90
C GLY A 593 31.99 -7.79 6.95
N ASN A 594 31.41 -8.69 6.14
CA ASN A 594 30.36 -8.39 5.17
C ASN A 594 29.58 -9.67 4.83
N GLY A 595 28.37 -9.79 5.35
CA GLY A 595 27.50 -10.95 5.17
C GLY A 595 27.12 -11.20 3.72
N PHE A 596 27.12 -10.18 2.84
CA PHE A 596 26.85 -10.37 1.41
C PHE A 596 27.91 -11.20 0.67
N GLU A 597 29.08 -11.43 1.28
CA GLU A 597 30.12 -12.30 0.72
C GLU A 597 29.86 -13.79 0.97
N TRP A 598 28.73 -14.16 1.58
CA TRP A 598 28.34 -15.56 1.81
C TRP A 598 28.34 -16.43 0.55
N LYS A 599 28.09 -15.84 -0.61
CA LYS A 599 28.14 -16.53 -1.92
C LYS A 599 29.54 -17.03 -2.26
N LYS A 600 30.60 -16.38 -1.76
CA LYS A 600 31.99 -16.86 -1.90
C LYS A 600 32.19 -18.16 -1.11
N ILE A 601 31.66 -18.24 0.10
CA ILE A 601 31.70 -19.44 0.94
C ILE A 601 30.85 -20.55 0.30
N ALA A 602 29.66 -20.22 -0.19
CA ALA A 602 28.78 -21.18 -0.87
C ALA A 602 29.48 -21.83 -2.08
N ALA A 603 30.03 -21.01 -2.97
CA ALA A 603 30.69 -21.48 -4.19
C ALA A 603 31.92 -22.38 -3.92
N ALA A 604 32.68 -22.08 -2.85
CA ALA A 604 33.82 -22.91 -2.45
C ALA A 604 33.43 -24.28 -1.88
N ASN A 605 32.17 -24.48 -1.49
CA ASN A 605 31.70 -25.66 -0.77
C ASN A 605 30.59 -26.45 -1.49
N GLY A 606 30.41 -26.19 -2.79
CA GLY A 606 29.41 -26.88 -3.63
C GLY A 606 27.98 -26.37 -3.43
N ASP A 607 27.84 -25.05 -3.21
CA ASP A 607 26.57 -24.30 -3.11
C ASP A 607 25.55 -24.87 -2.10
N PRO A 608 25.93 -25.08 -0.82
CA PRO A 608 24.98 -25.50 0.20
C PRO A 608 23.92 -24.42 0.46
N GLU A 609 22.73 -24.85 0.88
CA GLU A 609 21.66 -23.92 1.22
C GLU A 609 22.07 -22.98 2.37
N PRO A 610 21.88 -21.65 2.25
CA PRO A 610 22.58 -20.68 3.11
C PRO A 610 22.20 -20.72 4.59
N ARG A 611 21.02 -21.29 4.89
CA ARG A 611 20.43 -21.39 6.24
C ARG A 611 20.16 -22.83 6.68
N ALA A 612 20.52 -23.83 5.86
CA ALA A 612 20.31 -25.24 6.14
C ALA A 612 21.64 -26.00 6.07
N LEU A 613 22.60 -25.56 6.89
CA LEU A 613 23.94 -26.14 6.96
C LEU A 613 23.95 -27.39 7.85
N HIS A 614 24.61 -28.45 7.40
CA HIS A 614 24.75 -29.68 8.19
C HIS A 614 25.81 -29.49 9.28
N ILE A 615 25.35 -29.43 10.53
CA ILE A 615 26.19 -29.29 11.72
C ILE A 615 27.29 -30.36 11.75
N GLY A 616 28.51 -29.95 12.05
CA GLY A 616 29.71 -30.80 12.10
C GLY A 616 30.42 -30.98 10.76
N ARG A 617 29.85 -30.50 9.64
CA ARG A 617 30.55 -30.48 8.35
C ARG A 617 31.54 -29.31 8.31
N GLU A 618 32.71 -29.54 7.73
CA GLU A 618 33.73 -28.51 7.52
C GLU A 618 33.46 -27.73 6.24
N LEU A 619 33.48 -26.39 6.33
CA LEU A 619 33.45 -25.45 5.22
C LEU A 619 34.85 -24.88 4.99
N GLU A 620 35.23 -24.80 3.71
CA GLU A 620 36.35 -23.98 3.27
C GLU A 620 35.91 -22.51 3.23
N ILE A 621 36.66 -21.64 3.90
CA ILE A 621 36.45 -20.19 3.92
C ILE A 621 37.55 -19.58 3.04
N PRO A 622 37.27 -19.20 1.79
CA PRO A 622 38.23 -18.54 0.92
C PRO A 622 38.85 -17.30 1.57
N ALA A 623 40.04 -16.88 1.15
CA ALA A 623 40.58 -15.58 1.56
C ALA A 623 39.67 -14.45 1.04
N LYS A 624 39.63 -13.33 1.79
CA LYS A 624 38.78 -12.17 1.51
C LYS A 624 39.01 -11.58 0.12
#